data_AF-A0A2T2P8X4-F1
#
_entry.id   AF-A0A2T2P8X4-F1
#
_cell.length_a   1.000
_cell.length_b   1.000
_cell.length_c   1.000
_cell.angle_alpha   90.00
_cell.angle_beta   90.00
_cell.angle_gamma   90.00
#
_symmetry.space_group_name_H-M   'P 1'
#
loop_
_entity.id
_entity.type
_entity.pdbx_description
1 polymer ?
#
loop_
_entity_poly.entity_id
_entity_poly.type
_entity_poly.pdbx_seq_one_letter_code
_entity_poly.pdbx_strand_id
1 'polypeptide(L)'
;MLDTEEWLSVTSKAAKVDPYVALLDIVIHIPRLLERTDALSRAKSSPTPPPDYNPAAALASLVQDSQALAARAFAWFASYERNGPRYNKAPLSSLPGFLAICNDHTFDPIFHFRSFATGICYMIYWMSMLILQSNTFGLLMAAAKARGGALEPKQLMLWDRELSGYADSMCRAVPFSCRPEAGYTGRFGTLTPLVAARKFFEKKGMQREIRWCEVAFYGTKVEGLYSYKPAIPIQPNMEFSRDVQGNKRYI
;
A
#
# COMPACT_ATOMS: atom_id res chain seq x y z
N MET A 1 -19.51 6.16 2.57
CA MET A 1 -18.09 5.82 2.81
C MET A 1 -17.98 4.32 2.56
N LEU A 2 -16.93 3.83 1.89
CA LEU A 2 -16.88 2.42 1.44
C LEU A 2 -16.49 1.42 2.54
N ASP A 3 -16.23 1.90 3.75
CA ASP A 3 -15.88 1.10 4.92
C ASP A 3 -17.08 0.89 5.87
N THR A 4 -18.29 1.26 5.45
CA THR A 4 -19.52 1.12 6.25
C THR A 4 -20.10 -0.28 6.15
N GLU A 5 -20.86 -0.68 7.17
CA GLU A 5 -21.57 -1.97 7.19
C GLU A 5 -22.53 -2.12 6.00
N GLU A 6 -23.22 -1.03 5.61
CA GLU A 6 -24.08 -0.99 4.43
C GLU A 6 -23.31 -1.40 3.17
N TRP A 7 -22.12 -0.83 2.94
CA TRP A 7 -21.32 -1.16 1.76
C TRP A 7 -20.77 -2.59 1.83
N LEU A 8 -20.26 -3.01 2.99
CA LEU A 8 -19.74 -4.37 3.20
C LEU A 8 -20.83 -5.43 3.05
N SER A 9 -22.10 -5.09 3.31
CA SER A 9 -23.22 -6.01 3.08
C SER A 9 -23.40 -6.33 1.58
N VAL A 10 -23.11 -5.37 0.70
CA VAL A 10 -23.20 -5.53 -0.77
C VAL A 10 -22.13 -6.49 -1.28
N THR A 11 -20.91 -6.41 -0.75
CA THR A 11 -19.77 -7.25 -1.17
C THR A 11 -19.72 -8.60 -0.47
N SER A 12 -20.47 -8.79 0.63
CA SER A 12 -20.44 -9.97 1.51
C SER A 12 -20.58 -11.32 0.81
N LYS A 13 -21.37 -11.42 -0.27
CA LYS A 13 -21.51 -12.67 -1.04
C LYS A 13 -20.28 -12.93 -1.91
N ALA A 14 -19.75 -11.90 -2.55
CA ALA A 14 -18.57 -11.99 -3.40
C ALA A 14 -17.31 -12.28 -2.58
N ALA A 15 -17.16 -11.66 -1.41
CA ALA A 15 -16.04 -11.87 -0.48
C ALA A 15 -15.90 -13.34 -0.01
N LYS A 16 -16.95 -14.15 -0.05
CA LYS A 16 -16.87 -15.58 0.31
C LYS A 16 -16.10 -16.42 -0.70
N VAL A 17 -16.06 -15.98 -1.96
CA VAL A 17 -15.51 -16.77 -3.08
C VAL A 17 -14.35 -16.07 -3.76
N ASP A 18 -14.33 -14.74 -3.74
CA ASP A 18 -13.28 -13.94 -4.35
C ASP A 18 -12.30 -13.40 -3.28
N PRO A 19 -11.05 -13.90 -3.24
CA PRO A 19 -10.06 -13.46 -2.27
C PRO A 19 -9.66 -11.99 -2.44
N TYR A 20 -9.79 -11.43 -3.65
CA TYR A 20 -9.50 -10.02 -3.91
C TYR A 20 -10.53 -9.13 -3.23
N VAL A 21 -11.82 -9.44 -3.40
CA VAL A 21 -12.91 -8.69 -2.74
C VAL A 21 -12.79 -8.80 -1.22
N ALA A 22 -12.54 -10.00 -0.70
CA ALA A 22 -12.35 -10.21 0.74
C ALA A 22 -11.18 -9.39 1.32
N LEU A 23 -10.08 -9.25 0.57
CA LEU A 23 -8.96 -8.41 0.97
C LEU A 23 -9.35 -6.92 0.97
N LEU A 24 -10.02 -6.45 -0.08
CA LEU A 24 -10.47 -5.07 -0.19
C LEU A 24 -11.39 -4.67 0.98
N ASP A 25 -12.36 -5.52 1.33
CA ASP A 25 -13.27 -5.30 2.46
C ASP A 25 -12.53 -5.16 3.81
N ILE A 26 -11.31 -5.69 3.92
CA ILE A 26 -10.46 -5.50 5.10
C ILE A 26 -9.69 -4.18 4.96
N VAL A 27 -8.93 -4.00 3.88
CA VAL A 27 -7.97 -2.89 3.79
C VAL A 27 -8.63 -1.52 3.59
N ILE A 28 -9.91 -1.48 3.21
CA ILE A 28 -10.68 -0.25 3.04
C ILE A 28 -10.87 0.55 4.33
N HIS A 29 -10.71 -0.10 5.49
CA HIS A 29 -10.76 0.55 6.80
C HIS A 29 -9.46 1.30 7.16
N ILE A 30 -8.33 1.04 6.48
CA ILE A 30 -7.02 1.62 6.83
C ILE A 30 -7.03 3.16 6.77
N PRO A 31 -7.54 3.82 5.71
CA PRO A 31 -7.52 5.29 5.64
C PRO A 31 -8.15 5.97 6.85
N ARG A 32 -9.28 5.44 7.35
CA ARG A 32 -9.97 5.98 8.53
C ARG A 32 -9.13 5.87 9.81
N LEU A 33 -8.34 4.82 9.96
CA LEU A 33 -7.40 4.70 11.08
C LEU A 33 -6.27 5.73 10.97
N LEU A 34 -5.76 5.98 9.76
CA LEU A 34 -4.74 6.99 9.53
C LEU A 34 -5.27 8.41 9.80
N GLU A 35 -6.49 8.72 9.36
CA GLU A 35 -7.15 9.99 9.66
C GLU A 35 -7.30 10.22 11.17
N ARG A 36 -7.63 9.17 11.93
CA ARG A 36 -7.68 9.21 13.39
C ARG A 36 -6.30 9.38 14.02
N THR A 37 -5.24 8.78 13.47
CA THR A 37 -3.84 9.04 13.90
C THR A 37 -3.49 10.51 13.70
N ASP A 38 -3.84 11.08 12.55
CA ASP A 38 -3.56 12.47 12.24
C ASP A 38 -4.34 13.42 13.15
N ALA A 39 -5.61 13.10 13.42
CA ALA A 39 -6.45 13.86 14.35
C ALA A 39 -5.87 13.84 15.79
N LEU A 40 -5.44 12.67 16.26
CA LEU A 40 -4.77 12.51 17.55
C LEU A 40 -3.49 13.36 17.63
N SER A 41 -2.71 13.39 16.55
CA SER A 41 -1.48 14.17 16.44
C SER A 41 -1.75 15.68 16.44
N ARG A 42 -2.78 16.14 15.71
CA ARG A 42 -3.21 17.54 15.71
C ARG A 42 -3.74 17.99 17.07
N ALA A 43 -4.53 17.15 17.74
CA ALA A 43 -5.10 17.47 19.05
C ALA A 43 -4.01 17.64 20.12
N LYS A 44 -2.90 16.88 20.05
CA LYS A 44 -1.74 17.06 20.93
C LYS A 44 -1.03 18.39 20.74
N SER A 45 -1.06 18.94 19.52
CA SER A 45 -0.45 20.23 19.19
C SER A 45 -1.40 21.42 19.36
N SER A 46 -2.67 21.19 19.73
CA SER A 46 -3.66 22.26 19.92
C SER A 46 -3.44 22.96 21.28
N PRO A 47 -3.41 24.31 21.33
CA PRO A 47 -3.34 25.07 22.58
C PRO A 47 -4.58 24.87 23.48
N THR A 48 -5.72 24.51 22.87
CA THR A 48 -7.01 24.30 23.53
C THR A 48 -7.59 22.96 23.10
N PRO A 49 -7.26 21.86 23.79
CA PRO A 49 -7.94 20.58 23.57
C PRO A 49 -9.42 20.66 24.01
N PRO A 50 -10.31 19.87 23.40
CA PRO A 50 -11.70 19.80 23.85
C PRO A 50 -11.80 19.41 25.32
N PRO A 51 -12.76 19.94 26.09
CA PRO A 51 -12.84 19.76 27.55
C PRO A 51 -12.96 18.30 28.00
N ASP A 52 -13.52 17.42 27.18
CA ASP A 52 -13.69 15.98 27.47
C ASP A 52 -12.69 15.08 26.72
N TYR A 53 -11.66 15.66 26.08
CA TYR A 53 -10.73 14.88 25.28
C TYR A 53 -9.70 14.16 26.15
N ASN A 54 -9.80 12.84 26.23
CA ASN A 54 -8.79 11.99 26.85
C ASN A 54 -7.81 11.44 25.78
N PRO A 55 -6.62 12.05 25.59
CA PRO A 55 -5.66 11.61 24.58
C PRO A 55 -5.11 10.20 24.83
N ALA A 56 -5.04 9.76 26.09
CA ALA A 56 -4.56 8.43 26.43
C ALA A 56 -5.59 7.35 26.04
N ALA A 57 -6.87 7.60 26.32
CA ALA A 57 -7.96 6.73 25.89
C ALA A 57 -8.10 6.68 24.37
N ALA A 58 -7.99 7.84 23.69
CA ALA A 58 -8.02 7.91 22.23
C ALA A 58 -6.87 7.12 21.58
N LEU A 59 -5.65 7.24 22.13
CA LEU A 59 -4.49 6.47 21.69
C LEU A 59 -4.68 4.97 21.91
N ALA A 60 -5.17 4.55 23.09
CA ALA A 60 -5.40 3.15 23.40
C ALA A 60 -6.45 2.51 22.48
N SER A 61 -7.58 3.20 22.26
CA SER A 61 -8.62 2.78 21.31
C SER A 61 -8.06 2.64 19.89
N LEU A 62 -7.25 3.59 19.42
CA LEU A 62 -6.69 3.54 18.08
C LEU A 62 -5.68 2.40 17.89
N VAL A 63 -4.87 2.10 18.92
CA VAL A 63 -3.98 0.93 18.92
C VAL A 63 -4.79 -0.35 18.84
N GLN A 64 -5.84 -0.49 19.65
CA GLN A 64 -6.71 -1.66 19.65
C GLN A 64 -7.37 -1.87 18.29
N ASP A 65 -7.93 -0.81 17.70
CA ASP A 65 -8.59 -0.90 16.39
C ASP A 65 -7.59 -1.28 15.28
N SER A 66 -6.38 -0.73 15.33
CA SER A 66 -5.33 -1.07 14.36
C SER A 66 -4.88 -2.53 14.48
N GLN A 67 -4.74 -3.04 15.71
CA GLN A 67 -4.43 -4.45 15.97
C GLN A 67 -5.57 -5.39 15.56
N ALA A 68 -6.83 -5.00 15.81
CA ALA A 68 -7.98 -5.79 15.39
C ALA A 68 -8.09 -5.88 13.86
N LEU A 69 -7.84 -4.77 13.15
CA LEU A 69 -7.82 -4.77 11.69
C LEU A 69 -6.66 -5.63 11.14
N ALA A 70 -5.48 -5.53 11.76
CA ALA A 70 -4.34 -6.35 11.40
C ALA A 70 -4.63 -7.84 11.59
N ALA A 71 -5.26 -8.23 12.70
CA ALA A 71 -5.65 -9.61 12.97
C ALA A 71 -6.59 -10.17 11.88
N ARG A 72 -7.55 -9.36 11.40
CA ARG A 72 -8.40 -9.73 10.26
C ARG A 72 -7.57 -9.98 8.99
N ALA A 73 -6.63 -9.10 8.68
CA ALA A 73 -5.76 -9.24 7.52
C ALA A 73 -4.84 -10.47 7.63
N PHE A 74 -4.28 -10.74 8.81
CA PHE A 74 -3.48 -11.94 9.07
C PHE A 74 -4.30 -13.22 8.91
N ALA A 75 -5.52 -13.26 9.45
CA ALA A 75 -6.42 -14.41 9.30
C ALA A 75 -6.79 -14.65 7.83
N TRP A 76 -7.08 -13.57 7.08
CA TRP A 76 -7.31 -13.66 5.64
C TRP A 76 -6.09 -14.22 4.92
N PHE A 77 -4.88 -13.73 5.21
CA PHE A 77 -3.66 -14.17 4.53
C PHE A 77 -3.30 -15.63 4.85
N ALA A 78 -3.47 -16.05 6.11
CA ALA A 78 -3.29 -17.44 6.52
C ALA A 78 -4.27 -18.37 5.78
N SER A 79 -5.53 -17.96 5.59
CA SER A 79 -6.50 -18.69 4.78
C SER A 79 -6.13 -18.71 3.29
N TYR A 80 -5.68 -17.57 2.77
CA TYR A 80 -5.26 -17.41 1.38
C TYR A 80 -4.08 -18.34 1.03
N GLU A 81 -3.11 -18.46 1.94
CA GLU A 81 -1.92 -19.32 1.84
C GLU A 81 -2.08 -20.68 2.54
N ARG A 82 -3.30 -21.16 2.80
CA ARG A 82 -3.51 -22.45 3.53
C ARG A 82 -2.77 -23.65 2.92
N ASN A 83 -2.51 -23.60 1.61
CA ASN A 83 -1.80 -24.64 0.84
C ASN A 83 -0.35 -24.22 0.50
N GLY A 84 0.22 -23.30 1.29
CA GLY A 84 1.50 -22.66 1.06
C GLY A 84 1.44 -21.44 0.14
N PRO A 85 2.60 -20.79 -0.08
CA PRO A 85 2.71 -19.63 -0.94
C PRO A 85 2.24 -19.91 -2.37
N ARG A 86 1.52 -18.96 -2.96
CA ARG A 86 1.02 -19.02 -4.34
C ARG A 86 1.99 -18.39 -5.34
N TYR A 87 3.27 -18.38 -4.99
CA TYR A 87 4.38 -17.98 -5.84
C TYR A 87 5.56 -18.91 -5.62
N ASN A 88 6.43 -18.98 -6.63
CA ASN A 88 7.74 -19.60 -6.52
C ASN A 88 8.81 -18.52 -6.47
N LYS A 89 9.93 -18.81 -5.81
CA LYS A 89 11.13 -17.97 -5.93
C LYS A 89 11.85 -18.35 -7.22
N ALA A 90 12.23 -17.36 -8.01
CA ALA A 90 12.98 -17.56 -9.25
C ALA A 90 14.15 -16.55 -9.32
N PRO A 91 15.25 -16.88 -10.02
CA PRO A 91 16.30 -15.91 -10.29
C PRO A 91 15.75 -14.73 -11.11
N LEU A 92 16.23 -13.51 -10.87
CA LEU A 92 15.79 -12.36 -11.64
C LEU A 92 16.04 -12.54 -13.16
N SER A 93 17.13 -13.23 -13.51
CA SER A 93 17.48 -13.57 -14.89
C SER A 93 16.46 -14.47 -15.61
N SER A 94 15.57 -15.16 -14.89
CA SER A 94 14.55 -16.00 -15.51
C SER A 94 13.36 -15.20 -16.05
N LEU A 95 13.23 -13.92 -15.72
CA LEU A 95 12.16 -13.07 -16.23
C LEU A 95 12.63 -12.16 -17.36
N PRO A 96 12.03 -12.27 -18.57
CA PRO A 96 12.40 -11.41 -19.67
C PRO A 96 11.96 -9.96 -19.41
N GLY A 97 12.77 -9.02 -19.90
CA GLY A 97 12.42 -7.59 -19.97
C GLY A 97 12.77 -6.76 -18.74
N PHE A 98 12.76 -7.30 -17.51
CA PHE A 98 13.02 -6.48 -16.33
C PHE A 98 14.47 -5.99 -16.25
N LEU A 99 15.46 -6.81 -16.60
CA LEU A 99 16.87 -6.40 -16.58
C LEU A 99 17.19 -5.29 -17.61
N ALA A 100 16.37 -5.15 -18.66
CA ALA A 100 16.48 -4.01 -19.58
C ALA A 100 15.98 -2.69 -18.95
N ILE A 101 15.13 -2.79 -17.93
CA ILE A 101 14.60 -1.65 -17.17
C ILE A 101 15.51 -1.31 -16.00
N CYS A 102 15.87 -2.32 -15.21
CA CYS A 102 16.65 -2.21 -13.99
C CYS A 102 17.66 -3.37 -13.94
N ASN A 103 18.88 -3.11 -14.39
CA ASN A 103 19.99 -4.07 -14.33
C ASN A 103 20.63 -4.08 -12.93
N ASP A 104 19.84 -4.39 -11.91
CA ASP A 104 20.25 -4.43 -10.51
C ASP A 104 19.58 -5.62 -9.79
N HIS A 105 20.42 -6.52 -9.27
CA HIS A 105 20.03 -7.74 -8.55
C HIS A 105 19.78 -7.54 -7.05
N THR A 106 19.51 -6.30 -6.60
CA THR A 106 19.21 -5.99 -5.19
C THR A 106 18.10 -6.87 -4.61
N PHE A 107 17.05 -7.16 -5.39
CA PHE A 107 15.92 -7.99 -4.96
C PHE A 107 15.85 -9.34 -5.71
N ASP A 108 16.90 -10.14 -5.58
CA ASP A 108 17.01 -11.51 -6.11
C ASP A 108 17.05 -12.51 -4.92
N PRO A 109 16.32 -13.65 -4.91
CA PRO A 109 15.31 -14.11 -5.87
C PRO A 109 14.04 -13.26 -5.90
N ILE A 110 13.41 -13.22 -7.07
CA ILE A 110 12.11 -12.59 -7.31
C ILE A 110 10.95 -13.56 -7.09
N PHE A 111 9.73 -13.04 -7.05
CA PHE A 111 8.52 -13.85 -6.93
C PHE A 111 7.85 -14.09 -8.28
N HIS A 112 7.74 -15.35 -8.66
CA HIS A 112 6.97 -15.79 -9.81
C HIS A 112 5.60 -16.32 -9.36
N PHE A 113 4.56 -15.49 -9.46
CA PHE A 113 3.21 -15.84 -9.02
C PHE A 113 2.52 -16.83 -9.96
N ARG A 114 1.60 -17.64 -9.43
CA ARG A 114 0.80 -18.59 -10.23
C ARG A 114 -0.16 -17.90 -11.20
N SER A 115 -0.61 -16.68 -10.88
CA SER A 115 -1.44 -15.86 -11.75
C SER A 115 -1.21 -14.38 -11.47
N PHE A 116 -1.60 -13.53 -12.42
CA PHE A 116 -1.52 -12.08 -12.25
C PHE A 116 -2.39 -11.57 -11.10
N ALA A 117 -3.62 -12.07 -10.98
CA ALA A 117 -4.52 -11.78 -9.86
C ALA A 117 -3.92 -12.17 -8.49
N THR A 118 -3.16 -13.28 -8.45
CA THR A 118 -2.42 -13.68 -7.25
C THR A 118 -1.40 -12.61 -6.87
N GLY A 119 -0.56 -12.17 -7.83
CA GLY A 119 0.41 -11.10 -7.61
C GLY A 119 -0.23 -9.81 -7.10
N ILE A 120 -1.38 -9.42 -7.65
CA ILE A 120 -2.14 -8.25 -7.15
C ILE A 120 -2.55 -8.41 -5.69
N CYS A 121 -3.11 -9.57 -5.31
CA CYS A 121 -3.53 -9.82 -3.92
C CYS A 121 -2.36 -9.70 -2.95
N TYR A 122 -1.19 -10.27 -3.29
CA TYR A 122 0.02 -10.13 -2.47
C TYR A 122 0.49 -8.67 -2.37
N MET A 123 0.52 -7.95 -3.49
CA MET A 123 0.96 -6.55 -3.51
C MET A 123 0.05 -5.65 -2.67
N ILE A 124 -1.26 -5.82 -2.77
CA ILE A 124 -2.23 -5.09 -1.94
C ILE A 124 -2.01 -5.46 -0.47
N TYR A 125 -1.92 -6.75 -0.16
CA TYR A 125 -1.73 -7.20 1.22
C TYR A 125 -0.45 -6.64 1.84
N TRP A 126 0.71 -6.81 1.20
CA TRP A 126 1.99 -6.33 1.74
C TRP A 126 2.03 -4.80 1.85
N MET A 127 1.50 -4.07 0.87
CA MET A 127 1.42 -2.60 0.94
C MET A 127 0.52 -2.16 2.09
N SER A 128 -0.69 -2.71 2.18
CA SER A 128 -1.65 -2.40 3.23
C SER A 128 -1.10 -2.73 4.62
N MET A 129 -0.44 -3.88 4.76
CA MET A 129 0.19 -4.27 6.02
C MET A 129 1.39 -3.38 6.34
N LEU A 130 2.26 -3.03 5.38
CA LEU A 130 3.35 -2.08 5.62
C LEU A 130 2.81 -0.75 6.16
N ILE A 131 1.74 -0.21 5.57
CA ILE A 131 1.12 1.05 6.00
C ILE A 131 0.50 0.92 7.40
N LEU A 132 -0.38 -0.08 7.59
CA LEU A 132 -1.10 -0.28 8.86
C LEU A 132 -0.15 -0.59 10.02
N GLN A 133 0.80 -1.49 9.80
CA GLN A 133 1.78 -1.90 10.81
C GLN A 133 2.77 -0.77 11.11
N SER A 134 3.23 0.00 10.12
CA SER A 134 4.08 1.18 10.37
C SER A 134 3.35 2.22 11.23
N ASN A 135 2.07 2.47 10.96
CA ASN A 135 1.24 3.36 11.76
C ASN A 135 1.08 2.83 13.20
N THR A 136 0.73 1.55 13.33
CA THR A 136 0.56 0.88 14.63
C THR A 136 1.84 0.92 15.46
N PHE A 137 3.00 0.68 14.84
CA PHE A 137 4.29 0.80 15.48
C PHE A 137 4.55 2.21 16.00
N GLY A 138 4.25 3.24 15.21
CA GLY A 138 4.32 4.64 15.64
C GLY A 138 3.43 4.95 16.85
N LEU A 139 2.20 4.42 16.86
CA LEU A 139 1.26 4.56 17.98
C LEU A 139 1.78 3.86 19.25
N LEU A 140 2.33 2.65 19.13
CA LEU A 140 2.90 1.90 20.24
C LEU A 140 4.12 2.61 20.84
N MET A 141 5.00 3.17 20.00
CA MET A 141 6.11 3.99 20.47
C MET A 141 5.60 5.24 21.23
N ALA A 142 4.58 5.92 20.70
CA ALA A 142 3.98 7.06 21.37
C ALA A 142 3.34 6.66 22.72
N ALA A 143 2.69 5.50 22.80
CA ALA A 143 2.08 4.98 24.01
C ALA A 143 3.10 4.54 25.06
N ALA A 144 4.23 3.97 24.64
CA ALA A 144 5.35 3.65 25.54
C ALA A 144 5.95 4.95 26.12
N LYS A 145 6.22 5.94 25.26
CA LYS A 145 6.77 7.24 25.67
C LYS A 145 5.85 7.98 26.64
N ALA A 146 4.53 7.95 26.41
CA ALA A 146 3.55 8.57 27.29
C ALA A 146 3.51 7.97 28.71
N ARG A 147 3.94 6.71 28.86
CA ARG A 147 4.07 6.02 30.15
C ARG A 147 5.46 6.16 30.78
N GLY A 148 6.33 7.01 30.22
CA GLY A 148 7.72 7.18 30.67
C GLY A 148 8.64 6.01 30.31
N GLY A 149 8.18 5.09 29.45
CA GLY A 149 8.94 3.91 29.03
C GLY A 149 9.41 3.97 27.59
N ALA A 150 10.04 2.88 27.16
CA ALA A 150 10.38 2.60 25.77
C ALA A 150 9.87 1.20 25.40
N LEU A 151 9.82 0.90 24.10
CA LEU A 151 9.65 -0.48 23.66
C LEU A 151 10.93 -1.27 23.91
N GLU A 152 10.78 -2.54 24.23
CA GLU A 152 11.92 -3.44 24.43
C GLU A 152 12.72 -3.61 23.13
N PRO A 153 14.07 -3.73 23.17
CA PRO A 153 14.88 -3.92 21.97
C PRO A 153 14.41 -5.10 21.10
N LYS A 154 13.96 -6.19 21.75
CA LYS A 154 13.39 -7.36 21.06
C LYS A 154 12.13 -7.00 20.26
N GLN A 155 11.27 -6.14 20.78
CA GLN A 155 10.07 -5.70 20.07
C GLN A 155 10.45 -4.83 18.86
N LEU A 156 11.40 -3.92 19.02
CA LEU A 156 11.90 -3.08 17.92
C LEU A 156 12.44 -3.94 16.77
N MET A 157 13.24 -4.98 17.08
CA MET A 157 13.76 -5.91 16.08
C MET A 157 12.66 -6.70 15.36
N LEU A 158 11.62 -7.13 16.09
CA LEU A 158 10.49 -7.86 15.49
C LEU A 158 9.72 -6.98 14.51
N TRP A 159 9.41 -5.74 14.90
CA TRP A 159 8.78 -4.75 14.03
C TRP A 159 9.63 -4.44 12.81
N ASP A 160 10.93 -4.22 13.00
CA ASP A 160 11.85 -3.92 11.90
C ASP A 160 11.89 -5.06 10.87
N ARG A 161 12.00 -6.29 11.35
CA ARG A 161 12.00 -7.49 10.51
C ARG A 161 10.71 -7.64 9.73
N GLU A 162 9.56 -7.46 10.38
CA GLU A 162 8.26 -7.61 9.74
C GLU A 162 8.02 -6.54 8.67
N LEU A 163 8.23 -5.26 9.01
CA LEU A 163 8.03 -4.15 8.06
C LEU A 163 9.01 -4.23 6.89
N SER A 164 10.27 -4.58 7.16
CA SER A 164 11.26 -4.81 6.10
C SER A 164 10.86 -5.97 5.21
N GLY A 165 10.29 -7.03 5.79
CA GLY A 165 9.76 -8.18 5.05
C GLY A 165 8.66 -7.79 4.05
N TYR A 166 7.72 -6.91 4.44
CA TYR A 166 6.71 -6.41 3.51
C TYR A 166 7.32 -5.56 2.39
N ALA A 167 8.23 -4.64 2.71
CA ALA A 167 8.88 -3.79 1.72
C ALA A 167 9.73 -4.59 0.72
N ASP A 168 10.53 -5.54 1.21
CA ASP A 168 11.34 -6.47 0.40
C ASP A 168 10.44 -7.34 -0.49
N SER A 169 9.36 -7.90 0.07
CA SER A 169 8.42 -8.75 -0.68
C SER A 169 7.76 -8.00 -1.83
N MET A 170 7.37 -6.74 -1.63
CA MET A 170 6.83 -5.90 -2.72
C MET A 170 7.86 -5.70 -3.84
N CYS A 171 9.12 -5.41 -3.49
CA CYS A 171 10.16 -5.17 -4.48
C CYS A 171 10.48 -6.43 -5.29
N ARG A 172 10.53 -7.60 -4.63
CA ARG A 172 10.69 -8.91 -5.30
C ARG A 172 9.55 -9.28 -6.23
N ALA A 173 8.37 -8.70 -6.05
CA ALA A 173 7.18 -8.94 -6.88
C ALA A 173 7.09 -8.04 -8.11
N VAL A 174 7.75 -6.87 -8.08
CA VAL A 174 7.71 -5.90 -9.20
C VAL A 174 8.11 -6.54 -10.53
N PRO A 175 9.22 -7.31 -10.64
CA PRO A 175 9.66 -7.87 -11.93
C PRO A 175 8.60 -8.72 -12.62
N PHE A 176 7.79 -9.48 -11.87
CA PHE A 176 6.71 -10.30 -12.43
C PHE A 176 5.61 -9.47 -13.10
N SER A 177 5.30 -8.31 -12.54
CA SER A 177 4.30 -7.39 -13.07
C SER A 177 4.84 -6.51 -14.20
N CYS A 178 6.16 -6.45 -14.40
CA CYS A 178 6.80 -5.72 -15.49
C CYS A 178 6.97 -6.53 -16.77
N ARG A 179 6.58 -7.82 -16.76
CA ARG A 179 6.66 -8.68 -17.94
C ARG A 179 5.81 -8.12 -19.09
N PRO A 180 6.24 -8.26 -20.35
CA PRO A 180 5.50 -7.74 -21.51
C PRO A 180 4.03 -8.15 -21.54
N GLU A 181 3.71 -9.39 -21.12
CA GLU A 181 2.37 -9.96 -21.13
C GLU A 181 1.43 -9.34 -20.07
N ALA A 182 2.00 -8.74 -19.01
CA ALA A 182 1.21 -8.03 -18.00
C ALA A 182 0.74 -6.65 -18.48
N GLY A 183 1.32 -6.16 -19.59
CA GLY A 183 0.96 -4.90 -20.23
C GLY A 183 0.95 -3.73 -19.25
N TYR A 184 -0.05 -2.85 -19.42
CA TYR A 184 -0.22 -1.66 -18.59
C TYR A 184 -0.72 -2.00 -17.18
N THR A 185 -1.58 -3.00 -17.05
CA THR A 185 -2.19 -3.39 -15.77
C THR A 185 -1.15 -3.82 -14.75
N GLY A 186 -0.10 -4.53 -15.20
CA GLY A 186 1.07 -4.86 -14.37
C GLY A 186 1.76 -3.64 -13.79
N ARG A 187 2.01 -2.63 -14.63
CA ARG A 187 2.68 -1.39 -14.24
C ARG A 187 1.85 -0.60 -13.22
N PHE A 188 0.56 -0.38 -13.48
CA PHE A 188 -0.32 0.33 -12.54
C PHE A 188 -0.41 -0.39 -11.18
N GLY A 189 -0.43 -1.72 -11.18
CA GLY A 189 -0.48 -2.52 -9.96
C GLY A 189 0.77 -2.42 -9.07
N THR A 190 1.91 -1.96 -9.60
CA THR A 190 3.18 -1.89 -8.84
C THR A 190 3.59 -0.50 -8.39
N LEU A 191 3.10 0.57 -9.03
CA LEU A 191 3.57 1.93 -8.74
C LEU A 191 3.33 2.36 -7.29
N THR A 192 2.10 2.22 -6.79
CA THR A 192 1.78 2.62 -5.41
C THR A 192 2.52 1.78 -4.36
N PRO A 193 2.54 0.43 -4.45
CA PRO A 193 3.37 -0.40 -3.58
C PRO A 193 4.86 -0.02 -3.58
N LEU A 194 5.42 0.30 -4.75
CA LEU A 194 6.83 0.67 -4.88
C LEU A 194 7.13 2.02 -4.21
N VAL A 195 6.21 2.99 -4.30
CA VAL A 195 6.32 4.26 -3.56
C VAL A 195 6.27 4.03 -2.06
N ALA A 196 5.39 3.13 -1.58
CA ALA A 196 5.31 2.78 -0.17
C ALA A 196 6.62 2.12 0.33
N ALA A 197 7.17 1.17 -0.43
CA ALA A 197 8.45 0.54 -0.15
C ALA A 197 9.60 1.57 -0.11
N ARG A 198 9.68 2.45 -1.11
CA ARG A 198 10.71 3.51 -1.17
C ARG A 198 10.66 4.42 0.05
N LYS A 199 9.47 4.90 0.44
CA LYS A 199 9.30 5.74 1.65
C LYS A 199 9.73 5.01 2.92
N PHE A 200 9.53 3.70 2.99
CA PHE A 200 10.02 2.89 4.11
C PHE A 200 11.57 2.83 4.12
N PHE A 201 12.19 2.56 2.97
CA PHE A 201 13.65 2.53 2.85
C PHE A 201 14.31 3.89 3.09
N GLU A 202 13.67 4.99 2.66
CA GLU A 202 14.06 6.38 2.96
C GLU A 202 14.16 6.59 4.49
N LYS A 203 13.14 6.19 5.24
CA LYS A 203 13.15 6.29 6.72
C LYS A 203 14.25 5.44 7.37
N LYS A 204 14.67 4.34 6.74
CA LYS A 204 15.75 3.48 7.21
C LYS A 204 17.15 3.89 6.72
N GLY A 205 17.26 4.87 5.81
CA GLY A 205 18.53 5.24 5.20
C GLY A 205 19.11 4.18 4.26
N MET A 206 18.27 3.30 3.69
CA MET A 206 18.67 2.17 2.85
C MET A 206 18.89 2.62 1.39
N GLN A 207 20.00 3.30 1.13
CA GLN A 207 20.28 4.00 -0.14
C GLN A 207 20.27 3.11 -1.39
N ARG A 208 20.70 1.85 -1.25
CA ARG A 208 20.73 0.90 -2.36
C ARG A 208 19.30 0.57 -2.81
N GLU A 209 18.43 0.27 -1.86
CA GLU A 209 17.04 -0.09 -2.06
C GLU A 209 16.21 1.11 -2.54
N ILE A 210 16.50 2.31 -2.03
CA ILE A 210 15.90 3.56 -2.51
C ILE A 210 16.19 3.73 -4.00
N ARG A 211 17.47 3.65 -4.40
CA ARG A 211 17.89 3.78 -5.79
C ARG A 211 17.25 2.72 -6.68
N TRP A 212 17.18 1.48 -6.20
CA TRP A 212 16.52 0.41 -6.92
C TRP A 212 15.04 0.74 -7.17
N CYS A 213 14.32 1.17 -6.13
CA CYS A 213 12.91 1.56 -6.25
C CYS A 213 12.71 2.72 -7.23
N GLU A 214 13.62 3.70 -7.27
CA GLU A 214 13.55 4.79 -8.24
C GLU A 214 13.74 4.29 -9.67
N VAL A 215 14.79 3.51 -9.93
CA VAL A 215 15.05 2.97 -11.28
C VAL A 215 13.89 2.09 -11.74
N ALA A 216 13.41 1.19 -10.89
CA ALA A 216 12.24 0.37 -11.18
C ALA A 216 10.97 1.22 -11.41
N PHE A 217 10.76 2.30 -10.65
CA PHE A 217 9.60 3.18 -10.80
C PHE A 217 9.66 3.95 -12.12
N TYR A 218 10.76 4.63 -12.42
CA TYR A 218 10.88 5.44 -13.64
C TYR A 218 10.99 4.59 -14.90
N GLY A 219 11.72 3.47 -14.86
CA GLY A 219 11.88 2.60 -16.00
C GLY A 219 10.63 1.76 -16.32
N THR A 220 9.69 1.62 -15.37
CA THR A 220 8.39 0.99 -15.62
C THR A 220 7.30 1.99 -16.01
N LYS A 221 7.59 3.30 -16.00
CA LYS A 221 6.62 4.31 -16.46
C LYS A 221 6.20 4.02 -17.90
N VAL A 222 4.92 4.24 -18.12
CA VAL A 222 4.35 4.30 -19.45
C VAL A 222 4.75 5.63 -20.08
N GLU A 223 5.37 5.60 -21.25
CA GLU A 223 5.66 6.81 -22.03
C GLU A 223 4.36 7.58 -22.34
N GLY A 224 4.35 8.90 -22.06
CA GLY A 224 3.21 9.78 -22.33
C GLY A 224 2.19 9.90 -21.18
N LEU A 225 2.17 8.97 -20.22
CA LEU A 225 1.20 8.99 -19.11
C LEU A 225 1.75 9.67 -17.85
N TYR A 226 3.07 9.68 -17.67
CA TYR A 226 3.77 10.24 -16.50
C TYR A 226 4.92 11.17 -16.87
N SER A 227 5.02 11.56 -18.15
CA SER A 227 5.94 12.58 -18.61
C SER A 227 5.51 13.91 -17.99
N TYR A 228 6.31 14.45 -17.07
CA TYR A 228 6.16 15.84 -16.65
C TYR A 228 6.55 16.72 -17.83
N LYS A 229 5.63 16.90 -18.79
CA LYS A 229 5.59 18.17 -19.50
C LYS A 229 5.06 19.16 -18.48
N PRO A 230 5.72 20.30 -18.20
CA PRO A 230 5.07 21.37 -17.45
C PRO A 230 3.71 21.59 -18.09
N ALA A 231 2.65 21.59 -17.28
CA ALA A 231 1.28 21.64 -17.76
C ALA A 231 1.18 22.74 -18.81
N ILE A 232 1.07 22.34 -20.08
CA ILE A 232 0.56 23.25 -21.10
C ILE A 232 -0.81 23.60 -20.55
N PRO A 233 -1.12 24.88 -20.27
CA PRO A 233 -2.45 25.25 -19.84
C PRO A 233 -3.42 24.57 -20.79
N ILE A 234 -4.32 23.75 -20.26
CA ILE A 234 -5.40 23.19 -21.06
C ILE A 234 -6.19 24.40 -21.51
N GLN A 235 -5.88 24.91 -22.70
CA GLN A 235 -6.76 25.85 -23.35
C GLN A 235 -8.02 25.04 -23.61
N PRO A 236 -9.17 25.45 -23.06
CA PRO A 236 -10.42 24.80 -23.41
C PRO A 236 -10.51 24.84 -24.93
N ASN A 237 -10.63 23.67 -25.57
CA ASN A 237 -10.95 23.62 -26.99
C ASN A 237 -12.33 24.29 -27.12
N MET A 238 -12.32 25.59 -27.45
CA MET A 238 -13.52 26.42 -27.57
C MET A 238 -14.46 25.89 -28.65
N GLU A 239 -13.98 25.01 -29.53
CA GLU A 239 -14.78 24.29 -30.51
C GLU A 239 -15.68 23.20 -29.88
N PHE A 240 -15.19 22.46 -28.87
CA PHE A 240 -15.95 21.36 -28.25
C PHE A 240 -17.07 21.85 -27.33
N SER A 241 -16.88 22.98 -26.64
CA SER A 241 -17.92 23.59 -25.81
C SER A 241 -19.10 24.11 -26.65
N ARG A 242 -18.86 24.42 -27.93
CA ARG A 242 -19.88 24.95 -28.84
C ARG A 242 -20.85 23.86 -29.34
N ASP A 243 -20.37 22.64 -29.51
CA ASP A 243 -21.17 21.51 -30.01
C ASP A 243 -22.12 20.91 -28.95
N VAL A 244 -21.80 21.06 -27.67
CA VAL A 244 -22.59 20.48 -26.57
C VAL A 244 -23.63 21.47 -26.03
N GLN A 245 -23.35 22.78 -26.03
CA GLN A 245 -24.24 23.78 -25.42
C GLN A 245 -25.50 24.16 -26.24
N GLY A 246 -25.73 23.55 -27.41
CA GLY A 246 -26.92 23.83 -28.24
C GLY A 246 -27.67 22.61 -28.76
N ASN A 247 -27.21 21.40 -28.45
CA ASN A 247 -27.73 20.20 -29.10
C ASN A 247 -28.82 19.53 -28.23
N LYS A 248 -30.09 19.70 -28.62
CA LYS A 248 -31.28 19.08 -27.98
C LYS A 248 -31.25 17.54 -27.94
N ARG A 249 -30.25 16.90 -28.56
CA ARG A 249 -30.08 15.45 -28.51
C ARG A 249 -29.48 14.94 -27.19
N TYR A 250 -28.92 15.83 -26.37
CA TYR A 250 -28.28 15.51 -25.10
C TYR A 250 -28.97 16.17 -23.89
N ILE A 251 -30.23 16.58 -24.04
CA ILE A 251 -31.15 16.92 -22.95
C ILE A 251 -32.30 15.91 -22.98
#